data_AF-A0A4C1SW18-F1
#
_entry.id   AF-A0A4C1SW18-F1
#
_cell.length_a   1.000
_cell.length_b   1.000
_cell.length_c   1.000
_cell.angle_alpha   90.00
_cell.angle_beta   90.00
_cell.angle_gamma   90.00
#
_symmetry.space_group_name_H-M   'P 1'
#
loop_
_entity.id
_entity.type
_entity.pdbx_description
1 polymer ?
#
loop_
_entity_poly.entity_id
_entity_poly.type
_entity_poly.pdbx_seq_one_letter_code
_entity_poly.pdbx_strand_id
1 'polypeptide(L)'
;MVKKSKKHVSDAVYAKKAIKKDNPFASAIPATSKRLNPFEVHMNKEKFQILGRTCKHDRGLPGVSRAKAVKRRQDTLGQEYFDKHKTNKFKDRRIGKHLSVDQIDEQIMNARFMADKMERIKLSKQSRFNLNDDEILTHRGQTLEEIEQFRDERSDDETEDEGLDERKERLEQMEQQRMTRMRADGEEDEGAQNQITDQLMI
;
A
#
# COMPACT_ATOMS: atom_id res chain seq x y z
N MET A 1 10.73 -49.14 43.70
CA MET A 1 9.42 -49.77 43.95
C MET A 1 8.55 -48.80 44.76
N VAL A 2 7.52 -48.20 44.16
CA VAL A 2 6.63 -47.24 44.84
C VAL A 2 5.39 -47.98 45.35
N LYS A 3 5.20 -48.04 46.68
CA LYS A 3 4.02 -48.66 47.30
C LYS A 3 2.79 -47.78 47.07
N LYS A 4 1.84 -48.23 46.24
CA LYS A 4 0.51 -47.59 46.13
C LYS A 4 -0.31 -47.95 47.37
N SER A 5 -0.65 -46.96 48.19
CA SER A 5 -1.57 -47.11 49.31
C SER A 5 -2.98 -47.40 48.79
N LYS A 6 -3.59 -48.52 49.22
CA LYS A 6 -5.01 -48.81 48.95
C LYS A 6 -5.85 -47.80 49.72
N LYS A 7 -6.60 -46.95 49.00
CA LYS A 7 -7.56 -46.04 49.64
C LYS A 7 -8.64 -46.86 50.34
N HIS A 8 -8.87 -46.57 51.62
CA HIS A 8 -9.84 -47.28 52.44
C HIS A 8 -11.27 -46.79 52.10
N VAL A 9 -12.28 -47.66 52.19
CA VAL A 9 -13.69 -47.32 51.84
C VAL A 9 -14.22 -46.14 52.66
N SER A 10 -13.68 -45.92 53.86
CA SER A 10 -13.96 -44.77 54.73
C SER A 10 -13.60 -43.42 54.09
N ASP A 11 -12.61 -43.38 53.20
CA ASP A 11 -12.18 -42.17 52.49
C ASP A 11 -13.22 -41.74 51.42
N ALA A 12 -13.99 -42.70 50.90
CA ALA A 12 -15.07 -42.45 49.95
C ALA A 12 -16.35 -41.89 50.61
N VAL A 13 -16.52 -42.07 51.93
CA VAL A 13 -17.68 -41.54 52.66
C VAL A 13 -17.54 -40.03 52.88
N TYR A 14 -16.32 -39.54 53.09
CA TYR A 14 -16.05 -38.10 53.24
C TYR A 14 -15.82 -37.36 51.91
N ALA A 15 -15.45 -38.07 50.83
CA ALA A 15 -15.26 -37.47 49.50
C ALA A 15 -16.56 -36.99 48.81
N LYS A 16 -17.74 -37.46 49.25
CA LYS A 16 -19.03 -37.15 48.60
C LYS A 16 -19.66 -35.83 49.03
N LYS A 17 -18.99 -35.05 49.89
CA LYS A 17 -19.45 -33.72 50.32
C LYS A 17 -18.53 -32.58 49.88
N ALA A 18 -17.79 -32.77 48.79
CA ALA A 18 -17.29 -31.65 48.01
C ALA A 18 -18.35 -31.26 46.97
N ILE A 19 -19.49 -30.75 47.45
CA ILE A 19 -20.38 -29.97 46.59
C ILE A 19 -19.53 -28.77 46.19
N LYS A 20 -19.09 -28.73 44.93
CA LYS A 20 -18.59 -27.49 44.33
C LYS A 20 -19.73 -26.50 44.48
N LYS A 21 -19.67 -25.68 45.53
CA LYS A 21 -20.49 -24.47 45.62
C LYS A 21 -19.88 -23.55 44.58
N ASP A 22 -20.25 -23.73 43.32
CA ASP A 22 -19.99 -22.72 42.33
C ASP A 22 -20.63 -21.45 42.89
N ASN A 23 -19.80 -20.42 43.06
CA ASN A 23 -20.26 -19.19 43.68
C ASN A 23 -21.50 -18.71 42.91
N PRO A 24 -22.67 -18.52 43.55
CA PRO A 24 -23.89 -18.09 42.86
C PRO A 24 -23.77 -16.68 42.25
N PHE A 25 -22.66 -15.99 42.55
CA PHE A 25 -22.27 -14.70 41.99
C PHE A 25 -21.33 -14.80 40.78
N ALA A 26 -20.87 -16.00 40.38
CA ALA A 26 -19.98 -16.18 39.23
C ALA A 26 -20.68 -15.89 37.90
N SER A 27 -22.00 -16.10 37.84
CA SER A 27 -22.86 -15.77 36.70
C SER A 27 -23.68 -14.49 36.90
N ALA A 28 -23.57 -13.85 38.07
CA ALA A 28 -24.24 -12.59 38.34
C ALA A 28 -23.54 -11.49 37.54
N ILE A 29 -24.20 -11.01 36.49
CA ILE A 29 -23.80 -9.79 35.78
C ILE A 29 -23.77 -8.70 36.86
N PRO A 30 -22.60 -8.11 37.19
CA PRO A 30 -22.56 -7.12 38.25
C PRO A 30 -23.47 -5.98 37.81
N ALA A 31 -24.36 -5.51 38.68
CA ALA A 31 -25.30 -4.42 38.35
C ALA A 31 -24.58 -3.13 37.90
N THR A 32 -23.26 -3.07 38.09
CA THR A 32 -22.32 -2.05 37.63
C THR A 32 -21.80 -2.27 36.20
N SER A 33 -22.01 -3.42 35.55
CA SER A 33 -21.48 -3.69 34.20
C SER A 33 -22.09 -2.78 33.13
N LYS A 34 -23.28 -2.23 33.40
CA LYS A 34 -24.01 -1.34 32.48
C LYS A 34 -23.88 0.14 32.86
N ARG A 35 -23.47 0.45 34.09
CA ARG A 35 -23.34 1.83 34.59
C ARG A 35 -21.87 2.11 34.81
N LEU A 36 -21.30 2.98 33.97
CA LEU A 36 -19.95 3.51 34.15
C LEU A 36 -19.77 3.99 35.59
N ASN A 37 -18.59 3.74 36.14
CA ASN A 37 -18.26 4.19 37.48
C ASN A 37 -18.47 5.71 37.59
N PRO A 38 -19.22 6.21 38.59
CA PRO A 38 -19.46 7.64 38.76
C PRO A 38 -18.18 8.49 38.83
N PHE A 39 -17.06 7.92 39.30
CA PHE A 39 -15.77 8.63 39.36
C PHE A 39 -15.07 8.77 38.01
N GLU A 40 -15.48 7.98 37.00
CA GLU A 40 -14.92 8.06 35.64
C GLU A 40 -15.59 9.15 34.79
N VAL A 41 -16.73 9.69 35.26
CA VAL A 41 -17.53 10.69 34.56
C VAL A 41 -17.46 12.03 35.30
N HIS A 42 -16.94 13.05 34.64
CA HIS A 42 -17.05 14.43 35.12
C HIS A 42 -18.35 15.04 34.59
N MET A 43 -19.22 15.54 35.48
CA MET A 43 -20.46 16.22 35.10
C MET A 43 -20.35 17.72 35.43
N ASN A 44 -20.66 18.56 34.44
CA ASN A 44 -20.74 20.00 34.63
C ASN A 44 -22.15 20.37 35.13
N LYS A 45 -22.21 21.20 36.17
CA LYS A 45 -23.49 21.68 36.69
C LYS A 45 -23.98 22.85 35.85
N GLU A 46 -25.14 22.72 35.23
CA GLU A 46 -25.81 23.85 34.58
C GLU A 46 -26.30 24.87 35.61
N LYS A 47 -26.10 26.16 35.31
CA LYS A 47 -26.59 27.24 36.19
C LYS A 47 -28.10 27.46 36.04
N PHE A 48 -28.61 27.38 34.82
CA PHE A 48 -30.02 27.55 34.47
C PHE A 48 -30.40 26.52 33.40
N GLN A 49 -31.51 25.81 33.62
CA GLN A 49 -32.06 24.90 32.62
C GLN A 49 -32.75 25.72 31.54
N ILE A 50 -32.25 25.65 30.32
CA ILE A 50 -32.92 26.24 29.15
C ILE A 50 -33.63 25.11 28.42
N LEU A 51 -34.95 25.22 28.24
CA LEU A 51 -35.75 24.19 27.57
C LEU A 51 -35.33 24.10 26.09
N GLY A 52 -35.09 22.88 25.61
CA GLY A 52 -34.72 22.61 24.21
C GLY A 52 -33.23 22.81 23.87
N ARG A 53 -32.38 23.27 24.80
CA ARG A 53 -30.93 23.40 24.57
C ARG A 53 -30.20 22.13 24.99
N THR A 54 -29.46 21.52 24.07
CA THR A 54 -28.51 20.43 24.39
C THR A 54 -27.09 20.98 24.43
N CYS A 55 -26.39 20.76 25.53
CA CYS A 55 -25.03 21.24 25.72
C CYS A 55 -24.03 20.09 25.43
N LYS A 56 -23.13 20.30 24.46
CA LYS A 56 -22.16 19.27 24.03
C LYS A 56 -21.17 18.88 25.14
N HIS A 57 -21.06 19.68 26.20
CA HIS A 57 -20.02 19.57 27.23
C HIS A 57 -20.58 19.29 28.63
N ASP A 58 -21.80 18.74 28.73
CA ASP A 58 -22.43 18.46 30.03
C ASP A 58 -21.71 17.36 30.80
N ARG A 59 -21.12 16.41 30.08
CA ARG A 59 -20.40 15.29 30.65
C ARG A 59 -19.10 15.06 29.91
N GLY A 60 -18.03 14.84 30.66
CA GLY A 60 -16.71 14.49 30.15
C GLY A 60 -16.23 13.17 30.71
N LEU A 61 -15.40 12.46 29.95
CA LEU A 61 -14.71 11.24 30.37
C LEU A 61 -13.21 11.56 30.54
N PRO A 62 -12.79 12.13 31.69
CA PRO A 62 -11.40 12.52 31.92
C PRO A 62 -10.43 11.35 31.80
N GLY A 63 -10.81 10.14 32.24
CA GLY A 63 -9.97 8.94 32.13
C GLY A 63 -9.64 8.58 30.68
N VAL A 64 -10.66 8.55 29.82
CA VAL A 64 -10.50 8.25 28.38
C VAL A 64 -9.67 9.32 27.68
N SER A 65 -9.93 10.60 27.98
CA SER A 65 -9.16 11.72 27.40
C SER A 65 -7.68 11.64 27.78
N ARG A 66 -7.38 11.39 29.06
CA ARG A 66 -5.99 11.23 29.54
C ARG A 66 -5.32 10.02 28.91
N ALA A 67 -5.99 8.87 28.84
CA ALA A 67 -5.45 7.67 28.22
C ALA A 67 -5.13 7.89 26.73
N LYS A 68 -6.04 8.56 26.00
CA LYS A 68 -5.80 8.95 24.60
C LYS A 68 -4.59 9.88 24.47
N ALA A 69 -4.47 10.88 25.33
CA ALA A 69 -3.32 11.79 25.33
C ALA A 69 -2.00 11.07 25.61
N VAL A 70 -1.97 10.14 26.58
CA VAL A 70 -0.79 9.31 26.88
C VAL A 70 -0.40 8.44 25.69
N LYS A 71 -1.37 7.76 25.05
CA LYS A 71 -1.12 6.96 23.84
C LYS A 71 -0.51 7.82 22.73
N ARG A 72 -1.09 8.99 22.46
CA ARG A 72 -0.53 9.94 21.47
C ARG A 72 0.90 10.34 21.80
N ARG A 73 1.20 10.56 23.08
CA ARG A 73 2.55 10.91 23.56
C ARG A 73 3.55 9.77 23.34
N GLN A 74 3.13 8.53 23.58
CA GLN A 74 3.93 7.34 23.30
C GLN A 74 4.20 7.19 21.80
N ASP A 75 3.18 7.41 20.97
CA ASP A 75 3.28 7.31 19.52
C ASP A 75 4.14 8.43 18.89
N THR A 76 4.17 9.64 19.47
CA THR A 76 4.96 10.77 18.92
C THR A 76 6.28 10.96 19.66
N LEU A 77 6.24 11.55 20.85
CA LEU A 77 7.42 11.89 21.66
C LEU A 77 8.20 10.63 22.07
N GLY A 78 7.53 9.50 22.27
CA GLY A 78 8.18 8.22 22.52
C GLY A 78 9.07 7.79 21.35
N GLN A 79 8.55 7.84 20.12
CA GLN A 79 9.32 7.53 18.91
C GLN A 79 10.48 8.52 18.72
N GLU A 80 10.23 9.81 18.88
CA GLU A 80 11.28 10.84 18.80
C GLU A 80 12.40 10.61 19.83
N TYR A 81 12.05 10.17 21.04
CA TYR A 81 13.03 9.85 22.09
C TYR A 81 13.89 8.63 21.71
N PHE A 82 13.28 7.58 21.17
CA PHE A 82 14.03 6.40 20.68
C PHE A 82 15.00 6.76 19.55
N ASP A 83 14.63 7.72 18.70
CA ASP A 83 15.43 8.16 17.56
C ASP A 83 16.41 9.29 17.88
N LYS A 84 16.40 9.84 19.11
CA LYS A 84 17.20 11.02 19.51
C LYS A 84 18.69 10.91 19.18
N HIS A 85 19.27 9.72 19.31
CA HIS A 85 20.71 9.48 19.07
C HIS A 85 20.98 8.77 17.73
N LYS A 86 19.98 8.61 16.86
CA LYS A 86 20.13 8.03 15.53
C LYS A 86 20.35 9.14 14.51
N THR A 87 21.39 8.98 13.69
CA THR A 87 21.69 9.91 12.58
C THR A 87 21.07 9.48 11.25
N ASN A 88 20.75 8.18 11.11
CA ASN A 88 20.12 7.64 9.90
C ASN A 88 18.61 7.93 9.87
N LYS A 89 18.10 8.36 8.71
CA LYS A 89 16.66 8.54 8.43
C LYS A 89 16.30 7.82 7.14
N PHE A 90 15.41 6.83 7.22
CA PHE A 90 14.82 6.20 6.05
C PHE A 90 13.77 7.12 5.42
N LYS A 91 13.89 7.43 4.13
CA LYS A 91 12.92 8.24 3.38
C LYS A 91 12.28 7.39 2.29
N ASP A 92 10.99 7.12 2.42
CA ASP A 92 10.21 6.48 1.36
C ASP A 92 9.93 7.47 0.22
N ARG A 93 10.41 7.13 -0.98
CA ARG A 93 10.25 7.92 -2.22
C ARG A 93 9.26 7.30 -3.21
N ARG A 94 8.59 6.20 -2.84
CA ARG A 94 7.62 5.53 -3.72
C ARG A 94 6.43 6.44 -4.02
N ILE A 95 5.95 6.39 -5.26
CA ILE A 95 4.77 7.14 -5.72
C ILE A 95 3.55 6.68 -4.93
N GLY A 96 2.67 7.59 -4.48
CA GLY A 96 1.44 7.22 -3.76
C GLY A 96 1.64 6.68 -2.34
N LYS A 97 2.75 6.97 -1.66
CA LYS A 97 3.02 6.50 -0.28
C LYS A 97 2.02 6.98 0.79
N HIS A 98 1.28 8.05 0.50
CA HIS A 98 0.29 8.64 1.43
C HIS A 98 -1.12 8.09 1.26
N LEU A 99 -1.34 7.26 0.23
CA LEU A 99 -2.63 6.67 -0.08
C LEU A 99 -2.80 5.37 0.72
N SER A 100 -4.00 5.15 1.27
CA SER A 100 -4.36 3.87 1.87
C SER A 100 -4.50 2.80 0.80
N VAL A 101 -4.39 1.51 1.18
CA VAL A 101 -4.45 0.37 0.24
C VAL A 101 -5.64 0.46 -0.71
N ASP A 102 -6.80 0.86 -0.19
CA ASP A 102 -8.06 0.97 -0.95
C ASP A 102 -8.07 2.13 -1.97
N GLN A 103 -7.14 3.08 -1.86
CA GLN A 103 -7.00 4.25 -2.74
C GLN A 103 -5.88 4.06 -3.77
N ILE A 104 -5.20 2.92 -3.78
CA ILE A 104 -4.11 2.67 -4.71
C ILE A 104 -4.68 2.11 -6.01
N ASP A 105 -4.92 3.01 -6.96
CA ASP A 105 -5.36 2.64 -8.29
C ASP A 105 -4.26 1.92 -9.09
N GLU A 106 -4.68 1.17 -10.12
CA GLU A 106 -3.79 0.47 -11.05
C GLU A 106 -2.76 1.42 -11.69
N GLN A 107 -3.17 2.65 -12.01
CA GLN A 107 -2.29 3.68 -12.57
C GLN A 107 -1.13 4.04 -11.63
N ILE A 108 -1.38 4.09 -10.31
CA ILE A 108 -0.35 4.38 -9.31
C ILE A 108 0.60 3.19 -9.17
N MET A 109 0.08 1.95 -9.23
CA MET A 109 0.92 0.75 -9.23
C MET A 109 1.81 0.68 -10.47
N ASN A 110 1.27 0.98 -11.65
CA ASN A 110 2.02 1.03 -12.90
C ASN A 110 3.08 2.14 -12.85
N ALA A 111 2.73 3.32 -12.35
CA ALA A 111 3.68 4.42 -12.16
C ALA A 111 4.82 4.03 -11.20
N ARG A 112 4.53 3.33 -10.09
CA ARG A 112 5.56 2.78 -9.18
C ARG A 112 6.50 1.84 -9.92
N PHE A 113 5.94 0.88 -10.66
CA PHE A 113 6.73 -0.11 -11.41
C PHE A 113 7.64 0.56 -12.46
N MET A 114 7.11 1.52 -13.21
CA MET A 114 7.88 2.28 -14.19
C MET A 114 8.98 3.13 -13.53
N ALA A 115 8.68 3.80 -12.42
CA ALA A 115 9.66 4.59 -11.68
C ALA A 115 10.80 3.71 -11.14
N ASP A 116 10.48 2.55 -10.55
CA ASP A 116 11.47 1.59 -10.05
C ASP A 116 12.33 1.03 -11.20
N LYS A 117 11.72 0.67 -12.34
CA LYS A 117 12.44 0.20 -13.53
C LYS A 117 13.37 1.29 -14.07
N MET A 118 12.91 2.53 -14.11
CA MET A 118 13.70 3.67 -14.58
C MET A 118 14.87 3.98 -13.64
N GLU A 119 14.69 3.95 -12.32
CA GLU A 119 15.78 4.13 -11.35
C GLU A 119 16.84 3.03 -11.47
N ARG A 120 16.44 1.77 -11.65
CA ARG A 120 17.38 0.66 -11.92
C ARG A 120 18.20 0.91 -13.19
N ILE A 121 17.56 1.34 -14.28
CA ILE A 121 18.23 1.69 -15.53
C ILE A 121 19.19 2.87 -15.30
N LYS A 122 18.82 3.89 -14.51
CA LYS A 122 19.72 5.02 -14.20
C LYS A 122 20.94 4.58 -13.36
N LEU A 123 20.76 3.68 -12.41
CA LEU A 123 21.86 3.13 -11.61
C LEU A 123 22.82 2.30 -12.50
N SER A 124 22.26 1.45 -13.36
CA SER A 124 23.04 0.75 -14.40
C SER A 124 23.73 1.74 -15.35
N LYS A 125 23.11 2.88 -15.68
CA LYS A 125 23.73 3.96 -16.47
C LYS A 125 24.96 4.61 -15.83
N GLN A 126 25.10 4.55 -14.50
CA GLN A 126 26.34 4.96 -13.81
C GLN A 126 27.40 3.86 -13.84
N SER A 127 27.00 2.59 -13.94
CA SER A 127 27.88 1.44 -14.26
C SER A 127 28.23 1.33 -15.75
N ARG A 128 27.60 2.10 -16.65
CA ARG A 128 27.94 2.09 -18.10
C ARG A 128 29.39 2.44 -18.42
N PHE A 129 30.10 3.08 -17.50
CA PHE A 129 31.52 3.39 -17.66
C PHE A 129 32.43 2.38 -16.94
N ASN A 130 31.84 1.41 -16.23
CA ASN A 130 32.55 0.28 -15.66
C ASN A 130 32.76 -0.78 -16.76
N LEU A 131 33.84 -0.64 -17.53
CA LEU A 131 34.25 -1.53 -18.63
C LEU A 131 34.60 -2.96 -18.18
N ASN A 132 34.47 -3.28 -16.89
CA ASN A 132 34.78 -4.59 -16.32
C ASN A 132 33.57 -5.54 -16.24
N ASP A 133 32.38 -5.09 -16.62
CA ASP A 133 31.22 -5.99 -16.69
C ASP A 133 31.24 -6.71 -18.05
N ASP A 134 31.40 -8.04 -18.03
CA ASP A 134 31.44 -8.96 -19.19
C ASP A 134 30.08 -9.05 -19.95
N GLU A 135 29.35 -7.95 -20.06
CA GLU A 135 28.13 -7.89 -20.85
C GLU A 135 28.47 -7.84 -22.34
N ILE A 136 28.22 -8.96 -23.02
CA ILE A 136 28.45 -9.14 -24.45
C ILE A 136 27.63 -8.09 -25.23
N LEU A 137 28.33 -7.14 -25.86
CA LEU A 137 27.70 -6.02 -26.55
C LEU A 137 27.05 -6.52 -27.87
N THR A 138 25.73 -6.37 -27.98
CA THR A 138 24.95 -6.86 -29.14
C THR A 138 24.34 -5.71 -29.96
N HIS A 139 24.35 -5.84 -31.29
CA HIS A 139 23.65 -4.95 -32.23
C HIS A 139 22.71 -5.78 -33.12
N ARG A 140 21.41 -5.44 -33.12
CA ARG A 140 20.36 -6.16 -33.88
C ARG A 140 20.26 -7.67 -33.58
N GLY A 141 20.68 -8.10 -32.38
CA GLY A 141 20.65 -9.50 -31.95
C GLY A 141 21.94 -10.28 -32.25
N GLN A 142 22.96 -9.67 -32.86
CA GLN A 142 24.28 -10.25 -33.07
C GLN A 142 25.31 -9.65 -32.11
N THR A 143 26.29 -10.44 -31.69
CA THR A 143 27.39 -9.94 -30.85
C THR A 143 28.35 -9.10 -31.72
N LEU A 144 28.88 -8.00 -31.18
CA LEU A 144 29.82 -7.17 -31.95
C LEU A 144 31.15 -7.89 -32.23
N GLU A 145 31.54 -8.84 -31.39
CA GLU A 145 32.70 -9.72 -31.60
C GLU A 145 32.57 -10.55 -32.89
N GLU A 146 31.34 -10.91 -33.26
CA GLU A 146 31.02 -11.65 -34.48
C GLU A 146 30.95 -10.72 -35.70
N ILE A 147 30.44 -9.49 -35.51
CA ILE A 147 30.42 -8.44 -36.55
C ILE A 147 31.86 -7.99 -36.90
N GLU A 148 32.76 -7.93 -35.92
CA GLU A 148 34.18 -7.60 -36.13
C GLU A 148 34.93 -8.66 -36.93
N GLN A 149 34.47 -9.92 -36.92
CA GLN A 149 35.07 -10.98 -37.73
C GLN A 149 34.76 -10.85 -39.23
N PHE A 150 34.02 -9.81 -39.65
CA PHE A 150 33.67 -9.51 -41.05
C PHE A 150 33.24 -10.77 -41.83
N ARG A 151 32.53 -11.69 -41.18
CA ARG A 151 31.90 -12.81 -41.86
C ARG A 151 30.75 -12.24 -42.68
N ASP A 152 31.03 -12.00 -43.96
CA ASP A 152 30.01 -11.63 -44.93
C ASP A 152 29.07 -12.84 -45.08
N GLU A 153 27.96 -12.85 -44.35
CA GLU A 153 26.88 -13.84 -44.51
C GLU A 153 26.12 -13.66 -45.83
N ARG A 154 26.63 -12.87 -46.79
CA ARG A 154 26.27 -13.01 -48.20
C ARG A 154 26.95 -14.25 -48.79
N SER A 155 26.68 -15.40 -48.19
CA SER A 155 26.86 -16.70 -48.82
C SER A 155 25.74 -16.84 -49.84
N ASP A 156 26.06 -16.47 -51.08
CA ASP A 156 25.63 -17.13 -52.32
C ASP A 156 24.40 -18.04 -52.19
N ASP A 157 23.20 -17.45 -52.23
CA ASP A 157 21.99 -18.16 -52.63
C ASP A 157 21.26 -17.29 -53.65
N GLU A 158 21.71 -17.39 -54.91
CA GLU A 158 20.99 -16.95 -56.08
C GLU A 158 19.70 -17.77 -56.26
N THR A 159 18.70 -17.62 -55.39
CA THR A 159 17.29 -17.94 -55.74
C THR A 159 16.33 -17.42 -54.68
N GLU A 160 15.28 -16.73 -55.14
CA GLU A 160 13.99 -16.41 -54.46
C GLU A 160 13.67 -14.91 -54.39
N ASP A 161 13.36 -14.36 -55.57
CA ASP A 161 12.71 -13.06 -55.80
C ASP A 161 11.26 -13.01 -55.26
N GLU A 162 10.67 -14.13 -54.80
CA GLU A 162 9.28 -14.17 -54.30
C GLU A 162 9.12 -13.73 -52.84
N GLY A 163 10.15 -13.84 -51.98
CA GLY A 163 10.03 -13.53 -50.55
C GLY A 163 10.25 -12.05 -50.18
N LEU A 164 10.94 -11.29 -51.04
CA LEU A 164 11.22 -9.88 -50.80
C LEU A 164 10.01 -8.99 -51.09
N ASP A 165 9.21 -9.35 -52.08
CA ASP A 165 7.99 -8.64 -52.45
C ASP A 165 6.93 -8.77 -51.35
N GLU A 166 6.71 -9.97 -50.79
CA GLU A 166 5.79 -10.18 -49.66
C GLU A 166 6.20 -9.36 -48.42
N ARG A 167 7.52 -9.27 -48.16
CA ARG A 167 8.05 -8.49 -47.03
C ARG A 167 7.88 -7.00 -47.25
N LYS A 168 8.01 -6.53 -48.49
CA LYS A 168 7.83 -5.13 -48.89
C LYS A 168 6.35 -4.74 -48.84
N GLU A 169 5.45 -5.60 -49.30
CA GLU A 169 4.00 -5.43 -49.18
C GLU A 169 3.55 -5.37 -47.72
N ARG A 170 4.11 -6.21 -46.83
CA ARG A 170 3.83 -6.13 -45.39
C ARG A 170 4.29 -4.81 -44.77
N LEU A 171 5.44 -4.30 -45.18
CA LEU A 171 5.98 -3.02 -44.70
C LEU A 171 5.14 -1.85 -45.20
N GLU A 172 4.70 -1.88 -46.46
CA GLU A 172 3.78 -0.89 -47.02
C GLU A 172 2.40 -0.92 -46.32
N GLN A 173 1.86 -2.10 -46.01
CA GLN A 173 0.61 -2.22 -45.24
C GLN A 173 0.74 -1.65 -43.82
N MET A 174 1.88 -1.88 -43.15
CA MET A 174 2.16 -1.30 -41.84
C MET A 174 2.32 0.23 -41.92
N GLU A 175 2.93 0.74 -42.98
CA GLU A 175 3.07 2.18 -43.23
C GLU A 175 1.74 2.85 -43.58
N GLN A 176 0.89 2.19 -44.38
CA GLN A 176 -0.46 2.63 -44.66
C GLN A 176 -1.32 2.64 -43.39
N GLN A 177 -1.20 1.64 -42.52
CA GLN A 177 -1.86 1.64 -41.20
C GLN A 177 -1.33 2.75 -40.28
N ARG A 178 -0.03 3.07 -40.35
CA ARG A 178 0.56 4.18 -39.60
C ARG A 178 0.01 5.51 -40.10
N MET A 179 -0.07 5.69 -41.42
CA MET A 179 -0.59 6.91 -42.05
C MET A 179 -2.10 7.08 -41.86
N THR A 180 -2.90 6.00 -41.82
CA THR A 180 -4.33 6.09 -41.51
C THR A 180 -4.59 6.41 -40.04
N ARG A 181 -3.78 5.91 -39.10
CA ARG A 181 -3.84 6.34 -37.69
C ARG A 181 -3.46 7.81 -37.53
N MET A 182 -2.38 8.25 -38.20
CA MET A 182 -1.98 9.66 -38.18
C MET A 182 -2.99 10.59 -38.89
N ARG A 183 -3.76 10.08 -39.86
CA ARG A 183 -4.89 10.82 -40.49
C ARG A 183 -6.14 10.84 -39.62
N ALA A 184 -6.39 9.80 -38.81
CA ALA A 184 -7.52 9.74 -37.90
C ALA A 184 -7.38 10.69 -36.70
N ASP A 185 -6.15 11.06 -36.34
CA ASP A 185 -5.85 12.03 -35.28
C ASP A 185 -5.69 13.47 -35.81
N GLY A 186 -6.15 13.74 -37.05
CA GLY A 186 -6.00 15.01 -37.77
C GLY A 186 -7.28 15.84 -37.95
N GLU A 187 -8.37 15.50 -37.27
CA GLU A 187 -9.57 16.35 -37.14
C GLU A 187 -9.77 16.67 -35.65
N GLU A 188 -9.17 17.78 -35.18
CA GLU A 188 -9.64 18.48 -33.99
C GLU A 188 -10.37 19.76 -34.40
N ASP A 189 -11.58 19.84 -33.86
CA ASP A 189 -12.56 20.91 -33.96
C ASP A 189 -12.00 22.31 -33.58
N GLU A 190 -11.83 23.16 -34.57
CA GLU A 190 -11.81 24.62 -34.38
C GLU A 190 -13.27 25.12 -34.23
N GLY A 191 -13.86 24.97 -33.04
CA GLY A 191 -15.29 25.29 -32.90
C GLY A 191 -15.92 25.26 -31.51
N ALA A 192 -15.22 25.52 -30.40
CA ALA A 192 -15.88 25.53 -29.08
C ALA A 192 -15.31 26.48 -28.01
N GLN A 193 -14.64 27.59 -28.39
CA GLN A 193 -14.08 28.53 -27.40
C GLN A 193 -14.83 29.86 -27.24
N ASN A 194 -15.92 30.13 -27.98
CA ASN A 194 -16.62 31.43 -27.92
C ASN A 194 -18.00 31.44 -27.23
N GLN A 195 -18.32 30.48 -26.35
CA GLN A 195 -19.61 30.48 -25.62
C GLN A 195 -19.49 30.53 -24.09
N ILE A 196 -18.28 30.44 -23.52
CA ILE A 196 -18.09 30.44 -22.06
C ILE A 196 -17.83 31.86 -21.51
N THR A 197 -17.45 32.83 -22.34
CA THR A 197 -17.13 34.20 -21.90
C THR A 197 -18.35 35.13 -21.78
N ASP A 198 -19.52 34.75 -22.29
CA ASP A 198 -20.73 35.59 -22.25
C ASP A 198 -21.75 35.18 -21.17
N GLN A 199 -21.48 34.13 -20.38
CA GLN A 199 -22.33 33.72 -19.25
C GLN A 199 -21.74 34.09 -17.87
N LEU A 200 -20.77 35.01 -17.83
CA LEU A 200 -20.24 35.57 -16.58
C LEU A 200 -20.02 37.08 -16.64
N MET A 201 -20.95 37.78 -17.28
CA MET A 201 -21.24 39.19 -16.99
C MET A 201 -22.76 39.38 -16.88
N ILE A 202 -23.30 39.10 -15.69
CA ILE A 202 -24.30 39.85 -14.90
C ILE A 202 -24.19 39.32 -13.47
#